data_AF-A0AAU2A6X9-F1
#
_entry.id   AF-A0AAU2A6X9-F1
#
_cell.length_a   1.000
_cell.length_b   1.000
_cell.length_c   1.000
_cell.angle_alpha   90.00
_cell.angle_beta   90.00
_cell.angle_gamma   90.00
#
_symmetry.space_group_name_H-M   'P 1'
#
loop_
_entity.id
_entity.type
_entity.pdbx_description
1 polymer ?
#
loop_
_entity_poly.entity_id
_entity_poly.type
_entity_poly.pdbx_seq_one_letter_code
_entity_poly.pdbx_strand_id
1 'polypeptide(L)'
;MRRGRTARVLGSRTVWTGVGDGEFFCPGCGGDRNYQRLTGRRRFTLLGVPVLPRGETGPVVECAACQRHFGTDVLDHPTTTRFSAMLRDAVHTVALAVLAAGGTHARHTLETAVTGVRAAGFDDCTEDQLAALVEALAADTGRLFGPPCGPGLAIELHEALDPLAPHLAAPGRESILLQGARIALADGPYTPAERDVLTTVGAALTICGDDVTRLLAAARTPS
;
A
#
# COMPACT_ATOMS: atom_id res chain seq x y z
N MET A 1 -40.52 46.39 -19.68
CA MET A 1 -40.27 46.04 -18.26
C MET A 1 -38.82 45.59 -18.07
N ARG A 2 -37.93 46.47 -17.63
CA ARG A 2 -36.56 46.12 -17.24
C ARG A 2 -36.61 45.44 -15.87
N ARG A 3 -36.38 44.13 -15.80
CA ARG A 3 -36.16 43.42 -14.53
C ARG A 3 -34.87 43.94 -13.92
N GLY A 4 -34.99 44.67 -12.81
CA GLY A 4 -33.86 45.17 -12.03
C GLY A 4 -33.00 44.00 -11.57
N ARG A 5 -31.72 43.98 -11.95
CA ARG A 5 -30.70 43.16 -11.31
C ARG A 5 -30.57 43.67 -9.88
N THR A 6 -31.18 42.99 -8.91
CA THR A 6 -30.86 43.20 -7.49
C THR A 6 -29.38 42.93 -7.31
N ALA A 7 -28.58 43.99 -7.16
CA ALA A 7 -27.19 43.89 -6.75
C ALA A 7 -27.18 43.17 -5.40
N ARG A 8 -26.56 41.99 -5.32
CA ARG A 8 -26.37 41.29 -4.04
C ARG A 8 -25.41 42.12 -3.20
N VAL A 9 -25.95 43.00 -2.35
CA VAL A 9 -25.17 43.93 -1.50
C VAL A 9 -24.35 43.18 -0.45
N LEU A 10 -24.82 42.01 0.00
CA LEU A 10 -24.09 41.11 0.89
C LEU A 10 -23.86 39.74 0.22
N GLY A 11 -22.68 39.17 0.47
CA GLY A 11 -22.35 37.79 0.15
C GLY A 11 -21.19 37.26 1.01
N SER A 12 -20.79 36.03 0.75
CA SER A 12 -19.57 35.43 1.30
C SER A 12 -18.71 34.92 0.16
N ARG A 13 -17.41 35.22 0.18
CA ARG A 13 -16.43 34.70 -0.78
C ARG A 13 -15.30 34.02 -0.04
N THR A 14 -14.88 32.86 -0.53
CA THR A 14 -13.65 32.21 -0.06
C THR A 14 -12.48 32.73 -0.88
N VAL A 15 -11.46 33.22 -0.19
CA VAL A 15 -10.16 33.53 -0.81
C VAL A 15 -9.27 32.33 -0.55
N TRP A 16 -8.74 31.73 -1.61
CA TRP A 16 -7.83 30.60 -1.53
C TRP A 16 -6.39 31.08 -1.55
N THR A 17 -5.53 30.45 -0.76
CA THR A 17 -4.08 30.71 -0.74
C THR A 17 -3.35 29.37 -0.84
N GLY A 18 -2.45 29.26 -1.81
CA GLY A 18 -1.60 28.08 -1.97
C GLY A 18 -0.58 27.98 -0.83
N VAL A 19 -0.50 26.81 -0.21
CA VAL A 19 0.37 26.52 0.94
C VAL A 19 1.45 25.50 0.57
N GLY A 20 1.24 24.70 -0.48
CA GLY A 20 2.22 23.77 -1.01
C GLY A 20 1.68 23.02 -2.22
N ASP A 21 2.54 22.20 -2.83
CA ASP A 21 2.24 21.36 -3.98
C ASP A 21 2.91 19.99 -3.83
N GLY A 22 2.50 19.02 -4.66
CA GLY A 22 3.03 17.66 -4.66
C GLY A 22 2.28 16.76 -5.64
N GLU A 23 2.52 15.46 -5.58
CA GLU A 23 1.82 14.45 -6.40
C GLU A 23 0.78 13.69 -5.58
N PHE A 24 -0.37 13.37 -6.22
CA PHE A 24 -1.42 12.53 -5.65
C PHE A 24 -2.16 11.77 -6.74
N PHE A 25 -2.88 10.72 -6.37
CA PHE A 25 -3.81 10.05 -7.28
C PHE A 25 -5.12 10.84 -7.37
N CYS A 26 -5.41 11.41 -8.54
CA CYS A 26 -6.62 12.22 -8.73
C CYS A 26 -7.85 11.34 -9.03
N PRO A 27 -8.91 11.34 -8.20
CA PRO A 27 -10.13 10.56 -8.46
C PRO A 27 -10.89 11.04 -9.70
N GLY A 28 -10.72 12.31 -10.08
CA GLY A 28 -11.35 12.88 -11.27
C GLY A 28 -10.66 12.51 -12.58
N CYS A 29 -9.33 12.34 -12.56
CA CYS A 29 -8.54 11.99 -13.73
C CYS A 29 -8.23 10.50 -13.85
N GLY A 30 -8.29 9.75 -12.73
CA GLY A 30 -7.94 8.34 -12.67
C GLY A 30 -6.43 8.08 -12.77
N GLY A 31 -5.60 8.95 -12.20
CA GLY A 31 -4.14 8.77 -12.25
C GLY A 31 -3.36 9.81 -11.47
N ASP A 32 -2.05 9.60 -11.37
CA ASP A 32 -1.12 10.45 -10.63
C ASP A 32 -1.02 11.84 -11.28
N ARG A 33 -1.30 12.88 -10.51
CA ARG A 33 -1.27 14.28 -10.96
C ARG A 33 -0.64 15.16 -9.90
N ASN A 34 -0.14 16.31 -10.34
CA ASN A 34 0.26 17.37 -9.43
C ASN A 34 -0.99 18.01 -8.79
N TYR A 35 -0.88 18.32 -7.50
CA TYR A 35 -1.87 19.10 -6.77
C TYR A 35 -1.28 20.37 -6.19
N GLN A 36 -2.17 21.31 -5.87
CA GLN A 36 -1.88 22.46 -5.05
C GLN A 36 -2.76 22.42 -3.79
N ARG A 37 -2.14 22.47 -2.61
CA ARG A 37 -2.84 22.55 -1.33
C ARG A 37 -3.24 23.99 -1.08
N LEU A 38 -4.52 24.24 -0.98
CA LEU A 38 -5.09 25.56 -0.74
C LEU A 38 -5.69 25.61 0.66
N THR A 39 -5.48 26.72 1.36
CA THR A 39 -6.27 27.06 2.55
C THR A 39 -7.24 28.18 2.21
N GLY A 40 -8.49 28.02 2.64
CA GLY A 40 -9.55 28.97 2.34
C GLY A 40 -9.79 29.91 3.50
N ARG A 41 -9.88 31.21 3.27
CA ARG A 41 -10.42 32.16 4.25
C ARG A 41 -11.76 32.68 3.76
N ARG A 42 -12.83 32.41 4.51
CA ARG A 42 -14.17 32.96 4.21
C ARG A 42 -14.18 34.42 4.62
N ARG A 43 -14.51 35.30 3.69
CA ARG A 43 -14.70 36.72 3.94
C ARG A 43 -16.11 37.15 3.57
N PHE A 44 -16.70 38.01 4.39
CA PHE A 44 -17.88 38.76 3.98
C PHE A 44 -17.55 39.66 2.84
N THR A 45 -18.39 39.62 1.81
CA THR A 45 -18.36 40.60 0.75
C THR A 45 -19.49 41.61 0.97
N LEU A 46 -19.13 42.89 1.01
CA LEU A 46 -20.07 44.00 0.91
C LEU A 46 -19.85 44.67 -0.45
N LEU A 47 -20.89 44.78 -1.27
CA LEU A 47 -20.79 45.30 -2.64
C LEU A 47 -19.70 44.60 -3.50
N GLY A 48 -19.44 43.31 -3.22
CA GLY A 48 -18.41 42.52 -3.90
C GLY A 48 -16.99 42.62 -3.31
N VAL A 49 -16.75 43.51 -2.34
CA VAL A 49 -15.45 43.69 -1.69
C VAL A 49 -15.36 42.87 -0.40
N PRO A 50 -14.36 41.99 -0.24
CA PRO A 50 -14.19 41.19 0.96
C PRO A 50 -13.70 42.05 2.14
N VAL A 51 -14.54 42.26 3.16
CA VAL A 51 -14.31 43.22 4.26
C VAL A 51 -14.04 42.57 5.62
N LEU A 52 -14.73 41.49 5.99
CA LEU A 52 -14.59 40.89 7.34
C LEU A 52 -14.31 39.38 7.26
N PRO A 53 -13.31 38.85 8.00
CA PRO A 53 -13.09 37.42 8.08
C PRO A 53 -14.25 36.74 8.84
N ARG A 54 -14.81 35.66 8.29
CA ARG A 54 -15.89 34.86 8.92
C ARG A 54 -15.48 33.41 9.20
N GLY A 55 -14.17 33.17 9.30
CA GLY A 55 -13.59 31.85 9.59
C GLY A 55 -12.79 31.26 8.42
N GLU A 56 -12.02 30.23 8.74
CA GLU A 56 -11.22 29.49 7.77
C GLU A 56 -12.05 28.31 7.22
N THR A 57 -11.88 28.00 5.93
CA THR A 57 -12.34 26.76 5.32
C THR A 57 -11.16 25.81 5.35
N GLY A 58 -11.42 24.55 5.71
CA GLY A 58 -10.40 23.51 5.80
C GLY A 58 -9.54 23.42 4.53
N PRO A 59 -8.30 22.91 4.66
CA PRO A 59 -7.41 22.76 3.53
C PRO A 59 -8.08 21.90 2.45
N VAL A 60 -7.99 22.36 1.21
CA VAL A 60 -8.44 21.61 0.02
C VAL A 60 -7.27 21.34 -0.89
N VAL A 61 -7.38 20.28 -1.67
CA VAL A 61 -6.40 19.86 -2.65
C VAL A 61 -6.99 20.17 -4.03
N GLU A 62 -6.36 21.06 -4.79
CA GLU A 62 -6.73 21.35 -6.17
C GLU A 62 -5.87 20.52 -7.13
N CYS A 63 -6.49 19.76 -8.02
CA CYS A 63 -5.76 19.07 -9.08
C CYS A 63 -5.29 20.04 -10.17
N ALA A 64 -4.00 20.07 -10.49
CA ALA A 64 -3.46 20.94 -11.54
C ALA A 64 -4.00 20.61 -12.96
N ALA A 65 -4.51 19.40 -13.18
CA ALA A 65 -5.04 18.97 -14.48
C ALA A 65 -6.55 19.22 -14.65
N CYS A 66 -7.37 18.79 -13.69
CA CYS A 66 -8.84 18.92 -13.79
C CYS A 66 -9.42 20.11 -13.01
N GLN A 67 -8.58 20.84 -12.24
CA GLN A 67 -8.96 22.01 -11.43
C GLN A 67 -10.11 21.74 -10.45
N ARG A 68 -10.36 20.47 -10.12
CA ARG A 68 -11.33 20.07 -9.10
C ARG A 68 -10.69 20.17 -7.73
N HIS A 69 -11.49 20.62 -6.76
CA HIS A 69 -11.13 20.61 -5.35
C HIS A 69 -11.56 19.30 -4.70
N PHE A 70 -10.65 18.73 -3.94
CA PHE A 70 -10.85 17.55 -3.11
C PHE A 70 -10.52 17.89 -1.65
N GLY A 71 -11.03 17.08 -0.71
CA GLY A 71 -10.56 17.15 0.68
C GLY A 71 -9.11 16.66 0.79
N THR A 72 -8.51 16.78 1.98
CA THR A 72 -7.14 16.27 2.20
C THR A 72 -7.06 14.76 2.32
N ASP A 73 -8.20 14.08 2.50
CA ASP A 73 -8.35 12.62 2.53
C ASP A 73 -7.86 11.93 1.25
N VAL A 74 -7.89 12.62 0.11
CA VAL A 74 -7.35 12.07 -1.15
C VAL A 74 -5.82 11.92 -1.14
N LEU A 75 -5.14 12.57 -0.20
CA LEU A 75 -3.68 12.42 -0.03
C LEU A 75 -3.32 11.13 0.73
N ASP A 76 -4.29 10.50 1.40
CA ASP A 76 -4.09 9.20 2.04
C ASP A 76 -4.07 8.06 1.01
N HIS A 77 -4.50 8.32 -0.24
CA HIS A 77 -4.36 7.35 -1.32
C HIS A 77 -2.94 7.43 -1.92
N PRO A 78 -2.18 6.32 -1.92
CA PRO A 78 -0.85 6.31 -2.50
C PRO A 78 -0.92 6.60 -4.00
N THR A 79 0.09 7.29 -4.52
CA THR A 79 0.31 7.39 -5.97
C THR A 79 0.59 6.02 -6.56
N THR A 80 0.38 5.85 -7.85
CA THR A 80 0.65 4.60 -8.57
C THR A 80 2.10 4.15 -8.36
N THR A 81 3.05 5.07 -8.44
CA THR A 81 4.47 4.79 -8.19
C THR A 81 4.73 4.30 -6.76
N ARG A 82 4.16 4.97 -5.76
CA ARG A 82 4.30 4.60 -4.35
C ARG A 82 3.64 3.25 -4.07
N PHE A 83 2.45 3.03 -4.61
CA PHE A 83 1.71 1.79 -4.47
C PHE A 83 2.47 0.61 -5.08
N SER A 84 3.02 0.76 -6.29
CA SER A 84 3.87 -0.25 -6.91
C SER A 84 5.16 -0.52 -6.13
N ALA A 85 5.74 0.50 -5.47
CA ALA A 85 6.89 0.30 -4.58
C ALA A 85 6.50 -0.51 -3.33
N MET A 86 5.38 -0.17 -2.69
CA MET A 86 4.87 -0.90 -1.53
C MET A 86 4.55 -2.36 -1.88
N LEU A 87 3.87 -2.60 -3.02
CA LEU A 87 3.55 -3.96 -3.47
C LEU A 87 4.80 -4.81 -3.71
N ARG A 88 5.80 -4.22 -4.34
CA ARG A 88 7.10 -4.87 -4.54
C ARG A 88 7.70 -5.26 -3.20
N ASP A 89 7.81 -4.31 -2.29
CA ASP A 89 8.37 -4.52 -0.96
C ASP A 89 7.65 -5.64 -0.21
N ALA A 90 6.31 -5.63 -0.18
CA ALA A 90 5.52 -6.69 0.42
C ALA A 90 5.78 -8.07 -0.19
N VAL A 91 5.81 -8.19 -1.52
CA VAL A 91 6.10 -9.46 -2.20
C VAL A 91 7.49 -9.97 -1.83
N HIS A 92 8.48 -9.08 -1.81
CA HIS A 92 9.86 -9.42 -1.43
C HIS A 92 9.96 -9.90 0.02
N THR A 93 9.33 -9.17 0.96
CA THR A 93 9.30 -9.54 2.38
C THR A 93 8.56 -10.85 2.62
N VAL A 94 7.45 -11.11 1.93
CA VAL A 94 6.74 -12.41 1.99
C VAL A 94 7.62 -13.54 1.47
N ALA A 95 8.31 -13.35 0.35
CA ALA A 95 9.21 -14.35 -0.21
C ALA A 95 10.36 -14.68 0.75
N LEU A 96 11.00 -13.66 1.33
CA LEU A 96 12.05 -13.83 2.34
C LEU A 96 11.54 -14.57 3.57
N ALA A 97 10.37 -14.19 4.08
CA ALA A 97 9.80 -14.81 5.26
C ALA A 97 9.49 -16.30 5.07
N VAL A 98 8.94 -16.64 3.90
CA VAL A 98 8.67 -18.04 3.54
C VAL A 98 9.97 -18.83 3.39
N LEU A 99 10.96 -18.30 2.68
CA LEU A 99 12.26 -18.95 2.49
C LEU A 99 13.02 -19.14 3.81
N ALA A 100 12.96 -18.16 4.72
CA ALA A 100 13.56 -18.25 6.05
C ALA A 100 12.89 -19.32 6.91
N ALA A 101 11.58 -19.56 6.74
CA ALA A 101 10.83 -20.58 7.48
C ALA A 101 10.99 -22.00 6.92
N GLY A 102 11.05 -22.15 5.58
CA GLY A 102 11.24 -23.44 4.90
C GLY A 102 12.69 -23.93 4.87
N GLY A 103 13.65 -23.00 5.01
CA GLY A 103 15.08 -23.26 4.84
C GLY A 103 15.50 -23.15 3.36
N THR A 104 16.71 -22.67 3.10
CA THR A 104 17.25 -22.39 1.76
C THR A 104 17.60 -23.63 0.93
N HIS A 105 17.17 -24.83 1.35
CA HIS A 105 17.82 -26.08 0.96
C HIS A 105 17.49 -26.58 -0.45
N ALA A 106 16.51 -25.99 -1.13
CA ALA A 106 16.12 -26.39 -2.48
C ALA A 106 16.28 -25.23 -3.49
N ARG A 107 17.15 -25.43 -4.48
CA ARG A 107 17.35 -24.53 -5.63
C ARG A 107 16.03 -24.15 -6.33
N HIS A 108 15.09 -25.10 -6.39
CA HIS A 108 13.78 -24.91 -7.01
C HIS A 108 12.89 -23.90 -6.25
N THR A 109 13.00 -23.84 -4.92
CA THR A 109 12.28 -22.87 -4.08
C THR A 109 12.82 -21.46 -4.30
N LEU A 110 14.15 -21.31 -4.37
CA LEU A 110 14.79 -20.02 -4.69
C LEU A 110 14.45 -19.54 -6.11
N GLU A 111 14.46 -20.42 -7.11
CA GLU A 111 14.09 -20.09 -8.48
C GLU A 111 12.62 -19.63 -8.58
N THR A 112 11.72 -20.33 -7.88
CA THR A 112 10.29 -19.96 -7.80
C THR A 112 10.11 -18.61 -7.11
N ALA A 113 10.84 -18.36 -6.01
CA ALA A 113 10.81 -17.09 -5.29
C ALA A 113 11.32 -15.93 -6.15
N VAL A 114 12.45 -16.09 -6.82
CA VAL A 114 13.02 -15.07 -7.73
C VAL A 114 12.06 -14.78 -8.88
N THR A 115 11.44 -15.81 -9.46
CA THR A 115 10.44 -15.64 -10.52
C THR A 115 9.24 -14.83 -10.01
N GLY A 116 8.73 -15.13 -8.82
CA GLY A 116 7.62 -14.38 -8.20
C GLY A 116 7.99 -12.94 -7.87
N VAL A 117 9.19 -12.70 -7.33
CA VAL A 117 9.69 -11.36 -6.99
C VAL A 117 9.91 -10.51 -8.25
N ARG A 118 10.51 -11.09 -9.31
CA ARG A 118 10.65 -10.43 -10.61
C ARG A 118 9.30 -10.10 -11.25
N ALA A 119 8.34 -11.03 -11.20
CA ALA A 119 6.99 -10.79 -11.71
C ALA A 119 6.28 -9.63 -11.00
N ALA A 120 6.65 -9.32 -9.76
CA ALA A 120 6.14 -8.16 -9.03
C ALA A 120 6.86 -6.84 -9.37
N GLY A 121 7.94 -6.86 -10.17
CA GLY A 121 8.67 -5.68 -10.63
C GLY A 121 10.02 -5.43 -9.92
N PHE A 122 10.59 -6.46 -9.29
CA PHE A 122 11.99 -6.47 -8.83
C PHE A 122 12.88 -7.15 -9.87
N ASP A 123 13.17 -6.44 -10.95
CA ASP A 123 13.87 -7.01 -12.13
C ASP A 123 15.32 -7.43 -11.82
N ASP A 124 15.98 -6.73 -10.89
CA ASP A 124 17.39 -6.96 -10.52
C ASP A 124 17.60 -8.10 -9.50
N CYS A 125 16.53 -8.73 -9.01
CA CYS A 125 16.62 -9.77 -7.99
C CYS A 125 17.30 -11.04 -8.56
N THR A 126 18.37 -11.53 -7.92
CA THR A 126 19.06 -12.78 -8.29
C THR A 126 18.94 -13.84 -7.18
N GLU A 127 19.10 -15.11 -7.56
CA GLU A 127 19.11 -16.24 -6.60
C GLU A 127 20.18 -16.04 -5.52
N ASP A 128 21.39 -15.60 -5.90
CA ASP A 128 22.51 -15.38 -4.98
C ASP A 128 22.24 -14.25 -3.98
N GLN A 129 21.61 -13.16 -4.41
CA GLN A 129 21.22 -12.06 -3.52
C GLN A 129 20.17 -12.51 -2.51
N LEU A 130 19.15 -13.24 -2.97
CA LEU A 130 18.07 -13.72 -2.12
C LEU A 130 18.58 -14.75 -1.11
N ALA A 131 19.43 -15.69 -1.56
CA ALA A 131 20.08 -16.65 -0.69
C ALA A 131 20.96 -15.96 0.38
N ALA A 132 21.74 -14.95 0.00
CA ALA A 132 22.57 -14.20 0.94
C ALA A 132 21.74 -13.48 2.02
N LEU A 133 20.59 -12.91 1.65
CA LEU A 133 19.68 -12.27 2.60
C LEU A 133 19.09 -13.31 3.57
N VAL A 134 18.62 -14.45 3.08
CA VAL A 134 18.07 -15.50 3.94
C VAL A 134 19.12 -16.08 4.89
N GLU A 135 20.36 -16.31 4.42
CA GLU A 135 21.47 -16.75 5.28
C GLU A 135 21.82 -15.70 6.35
N ALA A 136 21.79 -14.41 6.00
CA ALA A 136 21.98 -13.33 6.98
C ALA A 136 20.85 -13.31 8.03
N LEU A 137 19.60 -13.46 7.60
CA LEU A 137 18.43 -13.58 8.48
C LEU A 137 18.53 -14.81 9.40
N ALA A 138 18.97 -15.96 8.88
CA ALA A 138 19.19 -17.17 9.68
C ALA A 138 20.31 -16.97 10.71
N ALA A 139 21.38 -16.27 10.35
CA ALA A 139 22.48 -15.94 11.25
C ALA A 139 22.08 -14.97 12.38
N ASP A 140 21.16 -14.03 12.11
CA ASP A 140 20.61 -13.11 13.11
C ASP A 140 19.55 -13.77 13.99
N THR A 141 18.69 -14.61 13.41
CA THR A 141 17.67 -15.39 14.14
C THR A 141 18.33 -16.41 15.08
N GLY A 142 19.47 -16.99 14.69
CA GLY A 142 20.25 -17.94 15.49
C GLY A 142 20.87 -17.36 16.77
N ARG A 143 20.95 -16.03 16.93
CA ARG A 143 21.49 -15.39 18.16
C ARG A 143 20.45 -15.16 19.25
N LEU A 144 19.16 -15.32 18.94
CA LEU A 144 18.04 -15.11 19.86
C LEU A 144 17.10 -16.31 19.78
N PHE A 145 17.33 -17.34 20.59
CA PHE A 145 16.49 -18.54 20.64
C PHE A 145 15.01 -18.19 20.88
N GLY A 146 14.21 -18.30 19.81
CA GLY A 146 12.76 -18.20 19.79
C GLY A 146 12.19 -19.02 18.62
N PRO A 147 10.87 -19.32 18.61
CA PRO A 147 10.23 -20.12 17.57
C PRO A 147 10.50 -19.57 16.15
N PRO A 148 10.33 -20.39 15.08
CA PRO A 148 10.73 -20.06 13.70
C PRO A 148 10.07 -18.78 13.12
N CYS A 149 9.10 -18.20 13.82
CA CYS A 149 8.69 -16.82 13.67
C CYS A 149 9.42 -15.97 14.72
N GLY A 150 10.68 -15.62 14.45
CA GLY A 150 11.35 -14.62 15.27
C GLY A 150 10.49 -13.33 15.30
N PRO A 151 10.31 -12.66 16.45
CA PRO A 151 9.45 -11.49 16.54
C PRO A 151 9.84 -10.38 15.55
N GLY A 152 11.11 -10.31 15.13
CA GLY A 152 11.57 -9.36 14.11
C GLY A 152 10.91 -9.55 12.75
N LEU A 153 10.87 -10.78 12.23
CA LEU A 153 10.32 -11.05 10.90
C LEU A 153 8.80 -10.84 10.86
N ALA A 154 8.10 -11.18 11.94
CA ALA A 154 6.67 -10.88 12.06
C ALA A 154 6.40 -9.36 12.08
N ILE A 155 7.25 -8.57 12.74
CA ILE A 155 7.12 -7.11 12.75
C ILE A 155 7.35 -6.54 11.35
N GLU A 156 8.40 -6.97 10.65
CA GLU A 156 8.68 -6.52 9.27
C GLU A 156 7.55 -6.87 8.29
N LEU A 157 6.96 -8.06 8.43
CA LEU A 157 5.78 -8.48 7.68
C LEU A 157 4.60 -7.52 7.87
N HIS A 158 4.28 -7.16 9.12
CA HIS A 158 3.20 -6.22 9.39
C HIS A 158 3.54 -4.81 8.88
N GLU A 159 4.79 -4.37 9.04
CA GLU A 159 5.23 -3.06 8.55
C GLU A 159 5.10 -2.93 7.03
N ALA A 160 5.40 -3.99 6.28
CA ALA A 160 5.26 -4.02 4.82
C ALA A 160 3.78 -4.19 4.36
N LEU A 161 2.99 -5.00 5.06
CA LEU A 161 1.66 -5.43 4.60
C LEU A 161 0.50 -4.57 5.14
N ASP A 162 0.56 -4.08 6.37
CA ASP A 162 -0.52 -3.28 6.98
C ASP A 162 -0.84 -2.00 6.18
N PRO A 163 0.16 -1.25 5.66
CA PRO A 163 -0.10 -0.07 4.85
C PRO A 163 -0.75 -0.39 3.49
N LEU A 164 -0.62 -1.62 2.99
CA LEU A 164 -1.16 -2.05 1.70
C LEU A 164 -2.59 -2.58 1.80
N ALA A 165 -2.92 -3.24 2.91
CA ALA A 165 -4.22 -3.87 3.13
C ALA A 165 -5.43 -2.98 2.81
N PRO A 166 -5.52 -1.69 3.21
CA PRO A 166 -6.68 -0.85 2.92
C PRO A 166 -6.80 -0.44 1.44
N HIS A 167 -5.70 -0.52 0.68
CA HIS A 167 -5.65 -0.09 -0.72
C HIS A 167 -5.82 -1.25 -1.71
N LEU A 168 -5.72 -2.50 -1.23
CA LEU A 168 -5.90 -3.70 -2.04
C LEU A 168 -7.35 -4.21 -1.98
N ALA A 169 -7.91 -4.51 -3.16
CA ALA A 169 -9.12 -5.30 -3.24
C ALA A 169 -8.89 -6.73 -2.73
N ALA A 170 -9.94 -7.41 -2.27
CA ALA A 170 -9.87 -8.80 -1.78
C ALA A 170 -9.04 -9.74 -2.67
N PRO A 171 -9.28 -9.86 -3.99
CA PRO A 171 -8.47 -10.75 -4.84
C PRO A 171 -6.99 -10.36 -4.91
N GLY A 172 -6.65 -9.08 -4.74
CA GLY A 172 -5.25 -8.63 -4.69
C GLY A 172 -4.55 -9.13 -3.43
N ARG A 173 -5.23 -9.10 -2.28
CA ARG A 173 -4.70 -9.63 -1.01
C ARG A 173 -4.53 -11.15 -1.09
N GLU A 174 -5.51 -11.85 -1.65
CA GLU A 174 -5.41 -13.30 -1.87
C GLU A 174 -4.26 -13.67 -2.81
N SER A 175 -4.00 -12.87 -3.86
CA SER A 175 -2.89 -13.12 -4.79
C SER A 175 -1.53 -13.06 -4.11
N ILE A 176 -1.31 -12.12 -3.18
CA ILE A 176 -0.05 -12.01 -2.43
C ILE A 176 0.15 -13.26 -1.55
N LEU A 177 -0.89 -13.68 -0.82
CA LEU A 177 -0.85 -14.89 -0.01
C LEU A 177 -0.58 -16.14 -0.87
N LEU A 178 -1.28 -16.28 -2.00
CA LEU A 178 -1.11 -17.40 -2.93
C LEU A 178 0.28 -17.43 -3.55
N GLN A 179 0.92 -16.28 -3.77
CA GLN A 179 2.29 -16.23 -4.24
C GLN A 179 3.26 -16.82 -3.21
N GLY A 180 3.17 -16.40 -1.95
CA GLY A 180 3.96 -17.03 -0.87
C GLY A 180 3.68 -18.52 -0.74
N ALA A 181 2.42 -18.92 -0.87
CA ALA A 181 2.00 -20.32 -0.82
C ALA A 181 2.55 -21.17 -1.98
N ARG A 182 2.78 -20.59 -3.16
CA ARG A 182 3.44 -21.29 -4.29
C ARG A 182 4.94 -21.46 -4.04
N ILE A 183 5.59 -20.46 -3.44
CA ILE A 183 7.01 -20.54 -3.07
C ILE A 183 7.19 -21.70 -2.07
N ALA A 184 6.39 -21.75 -1.01
CA ALA A 184 6.43 -22.83 -0.01
C ALA A 184 6.00 -24.21 -0.52
N LEU A 185 5.46 -24.33 -1.74
CA LEU A 185 5.16 -25.64 -2.36
C LEU A 185 6.25 -26.11 -3.32
N ALA A 186 7.24 -25.27 -3.61
CA ALA A 186 8.24 -25.55 -4.62
C ALA A 186 9.20 -26.69 -4.21
N ASP A 187 9.43 -26.90 -2.92
CA ASP A 187 10.24 -27.99 -2.37
C ASP A 187 9.43 -29.15 -1.78
N GLY A 188 8.11 -29.02 -1.65
CA GLY A 188 7.25 -30.09 -1.20
C GLY A 188 6.01 -29.63 -0.43
N PRO A 189 5.48 -30.46 0.48
CA PRO A 189 4.33 -30.09 1.29
C PRO A 189 4.72 -29.09 2.38
N TYR A 190 3.83 -28.14 2.67
CA TYR A 190 4.04 -27.12 3.70
C TYR A 190 4.50 -27.69 5.05
N THR A 191 5.64 -27.20 5.52
CA THR A 191 6.14 -27.40 6.88
C THR A 191 5.28 -26.61 7.89
N PRO A 192 5.32 -26.96 9.19
CA PRO A 192 4.65 -26.18 10.22
C PRO A 192 5.12 -24.72 10.27
N ALA A 193 6.42 -24.48 10.10
CA ALA A 193 7.00 -23.14 10.12
C ALA A 193 6.47 -22.26 8.97
N GLU A 194 6.38 -22.80 7.76
CA GLU A 194 5.84 -22.06 6.61
C GLU A 194 4.34 -21.76 6.77
N ARG A 195 3.57 -22.67 7.39
CA ARG A 195 2.15 -22.43 7.68
C ARG A 195 1.97 -21.29 8.68
N ASP A 196 2.81 -21.22 9.70
CA ASP A 196 2.75 -20.15 10.70
C ASP A 196 3.07 -18.78 10.06
N VAL A 197 4.07 -18.73 9.17
CA VAL A 197 4.37 -17.51 8.39
C VAL A 197 3.21 -17.14 7.47
N LEU A 198 2.67 -18.07 6.69
CA LEU A 198 1.55 -17.80 5.77
C LEU A 198 0.27 -17.38 6.52
N THR A 199 0.07 -17.88 7.74
CA THR A 199 -1.02 -17.43 8.63
C THR A 199 -0.78 -16.00 9.09
N THR A 200 0.45 -15.65 9.44
CA THR A 200 0.86 -14.27 9.82
C THR A 200 0.67 -13.31 8.64
N VAL A 201 1.08 -13.71 7.43
CA VAL A 201 0.85 -12.95 6.19
C VAL A 201 -0.64 -12.72 5.96
N GLY A 202 -1.47 -13.76 6.11
CA GLY A 202 -2.92 -13.67 5.97
C GLY A 202 -3.54 -12.70 6.98
N ALA A 203 -3.08 -12.70 8.22
CA ALA A 203 -3.53 -11.79 9.26
C ALA A 203 -3.19 -10.33 8.93
N ALA A 204 -1.95 -10.04 8.53
CA ALA A 204 -1.51 -8.70 8.13
C ALA A 204 -2.26 -8.19 6.88
N LEU A 205 -2.61 -9.10 5.96
CA LEU A 205 -3.46 -8.81 4.80
C LEU A 205 -4.96 -8.78 5.12
N THR A 206 -5.37 -8.85 6.40
CA THR A 206 -6.78 -8.82 6.84
C THR A 206 -7.65 -9.92 6.19
N ILE A 207 -7.05 -11.08 5.89
CA ILE A 207 -7.75 -12.27 5.38
C ILE A 207 -8.23 -13.11 6.57
N CYS A 208 -9.47 -13.58 6.53
CA CYS A 208 -10.00 -14.45 7.58
C CYS A 208 -9.22 -15.77 7.66
N GLY A 209 -9.00 -16.32 8.86
CA GLY A 209 -8.23 -17.57 9.04
C GLY A 209 -8.81 -18.78 8.28
N ASP A 210 -10.14 -18.85 8.16
CA ASP A 210 -10.82 -19.88 7.38
C ASP A 210 -10.50 -19.75 5.88
N ASP A 211 -10.47 -18.50 5.38
CA ASP A 211 -10.09 -18.19 4.00
C ASP A 211 -8.62 -18.47 3.73
N VAL A 212 -7.72 -18.15 4.67
CA VAL A 212 -6.30 -18.55 4.57
C VAL A 212 -6.19 -20.05 4.40
N THR A 213 -6.86 -20.83 5.27
CA THR A 213 -6.84 -22.30 5.21
C THR A 213 -7.37 -22.82 3.87
N ARG A 214 -8.47 -22.23 3.37
CA ARG A 214 -9.06 -22.55 2.06
C ARG A 214 -8.10 -22.24 0.91
N LEU A 215 -7.46 -21.08 0.92
CA LEU A 215 -6.51 -20.65 -0.11
C LEU A 215 -5.26 -21.53 -0.14
N LEU A 216 -4.71 -21.88 1.03
CA LEU A 216 -3.57 -22.81 1.14
C LEU A 216 -3.93 -24.24 0.71
N ALA A 217 -5.20 -24.65 0.84
CA ALA A 217 -5.66 -25.92 0.28
C ALA A 217 -5.78 -25.83 -1.26
N ALA A 218 -6.36 -24.74 -1.78
CA ALA A 218 -6.53 -24.52 -3.21
C ALA A 218 -5.20 -24.40 -3.97
N ALA A 219 -4.17 -23.81 -3.34
CA ALA A 219 -2.83 -23.68 -3.94
C ALA A 219 -2.17 -25.04 -4.25
N ARG A 220 -2.59 -26.13 -3.59
CA ARG A 220 -2.04 -27.48 -3.82
C ARG A 220 -2.63 -28.18 -5.04
N THR A 221 -3.78 -27.73 -5.53
CA THR A 221 -4.42 -28.29 -6.73
C THR A 221 -4.00 -27.46 -7.93
N PRO A 222 -3.10 -27.96 -8.81
CA PRO A 222 -2.79 -27.27 -10.04
C PRO A 222 -4.06 -27.24 -10.91
N SER A 223 -4.57 -26.03 -11.15
CA SER A 223 -5.63 -25.75 -12.11
C SER A 223 -5.11 -25.77 -13.54
#